data_AF-A0A956M9F1-F1
#
_entry.id   AF-A0A956M9F1-F1
#
_cell.length_a   1.000
_cell.length_b   1.000
_cell.length_c   1.000
_cell.angle_alpha   90.00
_cell.angle_beta   90.00
_cell.angle_gamma   90.00
#
_symmetry.space_group_name_H-M   'P 1'
#
loop_
_entity.id
_entity.type
_entity.pdbx_description
1 polymer ?
#
loop_
_entity_poly.entity_id
_entity_poly.type
_entity_poly.pdbx_seq_one_letter_code
_entity_poly.pdbx_strand_id
1 'polypeptide(L)'
;MPDKNLTTVPFGKHKGRTFSWVALHDPDWLYWSIEEGIWEDKVLVLKEEAHMIGLLSQNIAIPNNEEGNLKVLYITDTNTGKFQTFEVVDASEWDSYSYGGMVSDVIDLSMPRKLSTYDKTGGRLMLSALKFYYYGDESYRFTEKRCHEFFTNRTHFDLDRLKKAVGI
;
A
#
# COMPACT_ATOMS: atom_id res chain seq x y z
N MET A 1 12.80 -11.59 4.84
CA MET A 1 12.92 -12.67 3.85
C MET A 1 14.34 -12.66 3.34
N PRO A 2 15.16 -13.72 3.51
CA PRO A 2 16.46 -13.78 2.88
C PRO A 2 16.30 -14.27 1.43
N ASP A 3 16.86 -13.53 0.47
CA ASP A 3 17.23 -13.92 -0.91
C ASP A 3 16.40 -15.03 -1.60
N LYS A 4 15.07 -14.92 -1.59
CA LYS A 4 14.23 -15.76 -2.44
C LYS A 4 14.13 -15.07 -3.80
N ASN A 5 14.40 -15.80 -4.90
CA ASN A 5 14.10 -15.33 -6.24
C ASN A 5 12.65 -14.82 -6.28
N LEU A 6 12.46 -13.51 -6.42
CA LEU A 6 11.13 -12.89 -6.48
C LEU A 6 10.36 -13.46 -7.66
N THR A 7 9.15 -13.92 -7.42
CA THR A 7 8.36 -14.46 -8.52
C THR A 7 7.82 -13.31 -9.34
N THR A 8 8.03 -13.39 -10.66
CA THR A 8 7.47 -12.42 -11.58
C THR A 8 6.05 -12.82 -11.98
N VAL A 9 5.18 -11.84 -12.17
CA VAL A 9 3.87 -12.01 -12.79
C VAL A 9 4.02 -12.69 -14.16
N PRO A 10 3.38 -13.84 -14.42
CA PRO A 10 3.66 -14.63 -15.62
C PRO A 10 2.85 -14.23 -16.86
N PHE A 11 1.85 -13.34 -16.73
CA PHE A 11 0.93 -12.96 -17.81
C PHE A 11 0.43 -11.52 -17.70
N GLY A 12 -0.35 -11.09 -18.70
CA GLY A 12 -1.09 -9.84 -18.66
C GLY A 12 -0.21 -8.59 -18.70
N LYS A 13 -0.78 -7.47 -18.25
CA LYS A 13 -0.20 -6.12 -18.33
C LYS A 13 1.20 -6.03 -17.70
N HIS A 14 1.41 -6.71 -16.58
CA HIS A 14 2.63 -6.62 -15.78
C HIS A 14 3.53 -7.85 -15.91
N LYS A 15 3.40 -8.61 -17.00
CA LYS A 15 4.23 -9.79 -17.26
C LYS A 15 5.72 -9.46 -17.10
N GLY A 16 6.42 -10.28 -16.33
CA GLY A 16 7.87 -10.13 -16.06
C GLY A 16 8.21 -9.12 -14.96
N ARG A 17 7.22 -8.49 -14.31
CA ARG A 17 7.40 -7.63 -13.13
C ARG A 17 7.18 -8.41 -11.85
N THR A 18 7.86 -8.02 -10.77
CA THR A 18 7.65 -8.59 -9.43
C THR A 18 6.36 -8.04 -8.81
N PHE A 19 5.75 -8.77 -7.87
CA PHE A 19 4.58 -8.27 -7.14
C PHE A 19 4.89 -7.00 -6.34
N SER A 20 6.07 -6.90 -5.73
CA SER A 20 6.54 -5.68 -5.06
C SER A 20 6.57 -4.48 -6.01
N TRP A 21 7.00 -4.68 -7.26
CA TRP A 21 6.98 -3.63 -8.27
C TRP A 21 5.55 -3.25 -8.63
N VAL A 22 4.68 -4.23 -8.87
CA VAL A 22 3.27 -3.97 -9.21
C VAL A 22 2.58 -3.19 -8.09
N ALA A 23 2.79 -3.53 -6.82
CA ALA A 23 2.22 -2.81 -5.68
C ALA A 23 2.60 -1.31 -5.66
N LEU A 24 3.81 -0.95 -6.09
CA LEU A 24 4.36 0.42 -6.05
C LEU A 24 4.31 1.15 -7.40
N HIS A 25 3.63 0.57 -8.39
CA HIS A 25 3.41 1.19 -9.72
C HIS A 25 1.96 1.14 -10.18
N ASP A 26 1.22 0.11 -9.77
CA ASP A 26 -0.17 -0.11 -10.14
C ASP A 26 -0.92 -0.88 -9.04
N PRO A 27 -1.10 -0.27 -7.85
CA PRO A 27 -1.78 -0.90 -6.73
C PRO A 27 -3.20 -1.34 -7.08
N ASP A 28 -3.95 -0.56 -7.87
CA ASP A 28 -5.30 -0.92 -8.31
C ASP A 28 -5.31 -2.26 -9.05
N TRP A 29 -4.36 -2.50 -9.96
CA TRP A 29 -4.25 -3.78 -10.66
C TRP A 29 -3.91 -4.93 -9.70
N LEU A 30 -3.03 -4.71 -8.73
CA LEU A 30 -2.70 -5.72 -7.72
C LEU A 30 -3.96 -6.16 -6.98
N TYR A 31 -4.69 -5.21 -6.39
CA TYR A 31 -5.87 -5.51 -5.59
C TYR A 31 -6.99 -6.11 -6.42
N TRP A 32 -7.26 -5.58 -7.62
CA TRP A 32 -8.16 -6.20 -8.58
C TRP A 32 -7.80 -7.66 -8.84
N SER A 33 -6.52 -7.97 -9.09
CA SER A 33 -6.11 -9.34 -9.41
C SER A 33 -6.30 -10.31 -8.24
N ILE A 34 -6.18 -9.83 -7.01
CA ILE A 34 -6.41 -10.62 -5.79
C ILE A 34 -7.91 -10.82 -5.58
N GLU A 35 -8.70 -9.75 -5.67
CA GLU A 35 -10.16 -9.76 -5.47
C GLU A 35 -10.87 -10.66 -6.49
N GLU A 36 -10.44 -10.65 -7.75
CA GLU A 36 -10.99 -11.50 -8.81
C GLU A 36 -10.48 -12.96 -8.75
N GLY A 37 -9.68 -13.31 -7.74
CA GLY A 37 -9.18 -14.68 -7.57
C GLY A 37 -8.24 -15.15 -8.69
N ILE A 38 -7.57 -14.23 -9.40
CA ILE A 38 -6.71 -14.55 -10.56
C ILE A 38 -5.57 -15.52 -10.17
N TRP A 39 -5.18 -15.51 -8.90
CA TRP A 39 -4.07 -16.29 -8.36
C TRP A 39 -4.49 -17.65 -7.78
N GLU A 40 -5.79 -17.91 -7.64
CA GLU A 40 -6.30 -19.09 -6.91
C GLU A 40 -5.90 -20.43 -7.57
N ASP A 41 -5.89 -20.46 -8.91
CA ASP A 41 -5.49 -21.63 -9.71
C ASP A 41 -4.00 -21.61 -10.11
N LYS A 42 -3.20 -20.69 -9.56
CA LYS A 42 -1.77 -20.60 -9.88
C LYS A 42 -0.94 -21.42 -8.90
N VAL A 43 0.31 -21.68 -9.27
CA VAL A 43 1.25 -22.39 -8.39
C VAL A 43 1.33 -21.68 -7.04
N LEU A 44 1.38 -22.46 -5.96
CA LEU A 44 1.23 -21.97 -4.58
C LEU A 44 2.10 -20.75 -4.26
N VAL A 45 3.36 -20.76 -4.73
CA VAL A 45 4.30 -19.65 -4.52
C VAL A 45 3.81 -18.31 -5.11
N LEU A 46 3.17 -18.32 -6.28
CA LEU A 46 2.62 -17.11 -6.89
C LEU A 46 1.44 -16.57 -6.09
N LYS A 47 0.55 -17.48 -5.66
CA LYS A 47 -0.60 -17.14 -4.83
C LYS A 47 -0.16 -16.53 -3.50
N GLU A 48 0.72 -17.23 -2.76
CA GLU A 48 1.23 -16.76 -1.48
C GLU A 48 1.93 -15.40 -1.61
N GLU A 49 2.76 -15.21 -2.65
CA GLU A 49 3.48 -13.95 -2.84
C GLU A 49 2.54 -12.80 -3.21
N ALA A 50 1.55 -13.02 -4.09
CA ALA A 50 0.55 -12.01 -4.44
C ALA A 50 -0.23 -11.54 -3.19
N HIS A 51 -0.74 -12.49 -2.40
CA HIS A 51 -1.51 -12.18 -1.20
C HIS A 51 -0.64 -11.56 -0.10
N MET A 52 0.59 -12.04 0.09
CA MET A 52 1.51 -11.47 1.07
C MET A 52 1.86 -10.02 0.73
N ILE A 53 2.20 -9.73 -0.53
CA ILE A 53 2.47 -8.37 -0.96
C ILE A 53 1.23 -7.49 -0.80
N GLY A 54 0.05 -8.01 -1.17
CA GLY A 54 -1.22 -7.31 -0.98
C GLY A 54 -1.54 -7.02 0.50
N LEU A 55 -1.17 -7.91 1.43
CA LEU A 55 -1.33 -7.69 2.87
C LEU A 55 -0.34 -6.64 3.39
N LEU A 56 0.94 -6.76 3.01
CA LEU A 56 1.98 -5.81 3.40
C LEU A 56 1.66 -4.40 2.89
N SER A 57 1.20 -4.27 1.65
CA SER A 57 0.85 -2.96 1.07
C SER A 57 -0.37 -2.29 1.69
N GLN A 58 -1.17 -3.02 2.48
CA GLN A 58 -2.27 -2.46 3.28
C GLN A 58 -1.87 -2.13 4.73
N ASN A 59 -0.63 -2.43 5.11
CA ASN A 59 -0.14 -2.33 6.48
C ASN A 59 1.25 -1.67 6.52
N ILE A 60 1.45 -0.66 5.68
CA ILE A 60 2.71 0.10 5.66
C ILE A 60 2.73 0.98 6.92
N ALA A 61 3.82 0.91 7.67
CA ALA A 61 4.00 1.70 8.88
C ALA A 61 4.10 3.20 8.54
N ILE A 62 3.70 4.05 9.48
CA ILE A 62 3.96 5.49 9.35
C ILE A 62 5.44 5.71 9.73
N PRO A 63 6.27 6.35 8.88
CA PRO A 63 7.66 6.60 9.20
C PRO A 63 7.78 7.55 10.41
N ASN A 64 8.78 7.31 11.27
CA ASN A 64 9.04 8.07 12.51
C ASN A 64 7.83 8.11 13.47
N ASN A 65 7.12 6.99 13.60
CA ASN A 65 5.95 6.83 14.48
C ASN A 65 6.22 5.83 15.62
N GLU A 66 7.42 5.87 16.22
CA GLU A 66 7.82 4.95 17.28
C GLU A 66 6.93 5.08 18.53
N GLU A 67 6.42 6.29 18.78
CA GLU A 67 5.52 6.58 19.90
C GLU A 67 4.05 6.21 19.62
N GLY A 68 3.71 5.90 18.36
CA GLY A 68 2.36 5.49 17.96
C GLY A 68 1.32 6.61 18.01
N ASN A 69 1.74 7.86 18.12
CA ASN A 69 0.89 9.04 18.17
C ASN A 69 0.50 9.58 16.78
N LEU A 70 1.16 9.15 15.70
CA LEU A 70 0.81 9.59 14.36
C LEU A 70 -0.30 8.74 13.75
N LYS A 71 -1.14 9.37 12.93
CA LYS A 71 -2.21 8.75 12.14
C LYS A 71 -2.14 9.18 10.67
N VAL A 72 -2.66 8.35 9.79
CA VAL A 72 -2.88 8.68 8.38
C VAL A 72 -4.30 9.22 8.21
N LEU A 73 -4.42 10.48 7.80
CA LEU A 73 -5.68 11.10 7.39
C LEU A 73 -5.81 11.03 5.87
N TYR A 74 -6.82 10.30 5.38
CA TYR A 74 -7.12 10.23 3.95
C TYR A 74 -8.00 11.40 3.51
N ILE A 75 -7.50 12.17 2.54
CA ILE A 75 -8.18 13.34 2.00
C ILE A 75 -8.83 12.95 0.67
N THR A 76 -10.12 13.25 0.56
CA THR A 76 -10.92 12.97 -0.62
C THR A 76 -11.41 14.26 -1.28
N ASP A 77 -11.58 14.21 -2.59
CA ASP A 77 -12.26 15.28 -3.32
C ASP A 77 -13.74 15.31 -2.91
N THR A 78 -14.20 16.44 -2.39
CA THR A 78 -15.56 16.56 -1.81
C THR A 78 -16.68 16.42 -2.84
N ASN A 79 -16.39 16.58 -4.13
CA ASN A 79 -17.39 16.48 -5.19
C ASN A 79 -17.54 15.05 -5.73
N THR A 80 -16.44 14.32 -5.81
CA THR A 80 -16.38 12.99 -6.45
C THR A 80 -16.17 11.85 -5.46
N GLY A 81 -15.78 12.14 -4.22
CA GLY A 81 -15.41 11.16 -3.21
C GLY A 81 -14.09 10.42 -3.50
N LYS A 82 -13.39 10.79 -4.56
CA LYS A 82 -12.15 10.13 -4.99
C LYS A 82 -10.98 10.51 -4.10
N PHE A 83 -9.99 9.63 -4.03
CA PHE A 83 -8.77 9.89 -3.29
C PHE A 83 -8.00 11.07 -3.90
N GLN A 84 -7.58 12.01 -3.05
CA GLN A 84 -6.77 13.16 -3.45
C GLN A 84 -5.34 13.06 -2.90
N THR A 85 -5.19 12.80 -1.60
CA THR A 85 -3.89 12.59 -0.94
C THR A 85 -4.11 11.95 0.44
N PHE A 86 -3.02 11.73 1.18
CA PHE A 86 -3.09 11.53 2.62
C PHE A 86 -2.11 12.44 3.35
N GLU A 87 -2.43 12.74 4.60
CA GLU A 87 -1.56 13.47 5.51
C GLU A 87 -1.22 12.60 6.72
N VAL A 88 -0.03 12.81 7.29
CA VAL A 88 0.35 12.24 8.58
C VAL A 88 0.15 13.32 9.64
N VAL A 89 -0.74 13.05 10.59
CA VAL A 89 -1.16 14.00 11.63
C VAL A 89 -0.96 13.41 13.01
N ASP A 90 -0.83 14.25 14.04
CA ASP A 90 -0.83 13.77 15.41
C ASP A 90 -2.26 13.35 15.83
N ALA A 91 -2.37 12.26 16.57
CA ALA A 91 -3.64 11.72 17.05
C ALA A 91 -4.40 12.71 17.96
N SER A 92 -3.70 13.60 18.65
CA SER A 92 -4.32 14.66 19.46
C SER A 92 -4.92 15.78 18.61
N GLU A 93 -4.42 15.98 17.38
CA GLU A 93 -5.00 16.94 16.44
C GLU A 93 -6.29 16.40 15.81
N TRP A 94 -6.51 15.08 15.84
CA TRP A 94 -7.72 14.45 15.28
C TRP A 94 -9.02 15.00 15.87
N ASP A 95 -9.09 15.21 17.19
CA ASP A 95 -10.29 15.76 17.84
C ASP A 95 -10.62 17.18 17.33
N SER A 96 -9.64 17.89 16.77
CA SER A 96 -9.83 19.21 16.15
C SER A 96 -10.28 19.14 14.68
N TYR A 97 -10.03 18.03 13.99
CA TYR A 97 -10.54 17.78 12.64
C TYR A 97 -12.00 17.33 12.74
N SER A 98 -12.91 18.30 12.89
CA SER A 98 -14.38 18.07 12.87
C SER A 98 -14.94 17.58 11.52
N TYR A 99 -14.07 17.14 10.62
CA TYR A 99 -14.43 16.59 9.31
C TYR A 99 -14.34 15.07 9.40
N GLY A 100 -15.41 14.38 9.02
CA GLY A 100 -15.49 12.91 8.98
C GLY A 100 -14.58 12.25 7.94
N GLY A 101 -13.29 12.61 7.94
CA GLY A 101 -12.23 12.00 7.16
C GLY A 101 -11.95 10.58 7.62
N MET A 102 -11.42 9.76 6.73
CA MET A 102 -11.04 8.40 7.06
C MET A 102 -9.63 8.41 7.67
N VAL A 103 -9.49 7.86 8.87
CA VAL A 103 -8.22 7.79 9.59
C VAL A 103 -7.75 6.35 9.70
N SER A 104 -6.43 6.14 9.67
CA SER A 104 -5.80 4.83 9.83
C SER A 104 -4.50 4.90 10.61
N ASP A 105 -4.17 3.82 11.33
CA ASP A 105 -2.88 3.65 12.01
C ASP A 105 -1.73 3.32 11.05
N VAL A 106 -2.07 2.95 9.82
CA VAL A 106 -1.15 2.50 8.77
C VAL A 106 -1.48 3.18 7.45
N ILE A 107 -0.48 3.28 6.58
CA ILE A 107 -0.65 3.64 5.18
C ILE A 107 -1.17 2.40 4.44
N ASP A 108 -2.31 2.54 3.78
CA ASP A 108 -3.00 1.47 3.07
C ASP A 108 -3.12 1.83 1.58
N LEU A 109 -2.32 1.17 0.73
CA LEU A 109 -2.31 1.46 -0.71
C LEU A 109 -3.61 1.05 -1.42
N SER A 110 -4.50 0.30 -0.78
CA SER A 110 -5.80 -0.07 -1.34
C SER A 110 -6.86 1.03 -1.22
N MET A 111 -6.60 2.07 -0.42
CA MET A 111 -7.58 3.11 -0.12
C MET A 111 -8.17 3.81 -1.35
N PRO A 112 -7.41 4.16 -2.41
CA PRO A 112 -8.01 4.74 -3.62
C PRO A 112 -9.06 3.83 -4.25
N ARG A 113 -8.80 2.52 -4.30
CA ARG A 113 -9.73 1.52 -4.84
C ARG A 113 -10.95 1.33 -3.94
N LYS A 114 -10.77 1.36 -2.62
CA LYS A 114 -11.87 1.29 -1.63
C LYS A 114 -12.82 2.49 -1.74
N LEU A 115 -12.28 3.67 -2.07
CA LEU A 115 -13.05 4.90 -2.26
C LEU A 115 -13.73 4.95 -3.64
N SER A 116 -13.03 4.52 -4.68
CA SER A 116 -13.56 4.49 -6.05
C SER A 116 -12.92 3.36 -6.84
N THR A 117 -13.74 2.40 -7.27
CA THR A 117 -13.27 1.28 -8.10
C THR A 117 -12.60 1.81 -9.36
N TYR A 118 -11.43 1.27 -9.71
CA TYR A 118 -10.65 1.65 -10.90
C TYR A 118 -10.12 3.09 -10.88
N ASP A 119 -9.78 3.63 -9.71
CA ASP A 119 -9.18 4.96 -9.57
C ASP A 119 -7.67 4.97 -9.84
N LYS A 120 -7.30 4.96 -11.12
CA LYS A 120 -5.90 5.06 -11.55
C LYS A 120 -5.22 6.37 -11.16
N THR A 121 -5.99 7.45 -11.04
CA THR A 121 -5.45 8.74 -10.63
C THR A 121 -5.19 8.73 -9.13
N GLY A 122 -6.14 8.26 -8.33
CA GLY A 122 -5.99 8.08 -6.89
C GLY A 122 -4.83 7.16 -6.54
N GLY A 123 -4.64 6.05 -7.26
CA GLY A 123 -3.48 5.17 -7.08
C GLY A 123 -2.14 5.87 -7.33
N ARG A 124 -2.07 6.78 -8.32
CA ARG A 124 -0.87 7.58 -8.58
C ARG A 124 -0.62 8.60 -7.47
N LEU A 125 -1.66 9.30 -7.03
CA LEU A 125 -1.57 10.29 -5.96
C LEU A 125 -1.16 9.64 -4.63
N MET A 126 -1.69 8.45 -4.33
CA MET A 126 -1.31 7.64 -3.17
C MET A 126 0.19 7.34 -3.18
N LEU A 127 0.73 6.91 -4.33
CA LEU A 127 2.16 6.65 -4.47
C LEU A 127 3.00 7.92 -4.41
N SER A 128 2.48 9.07 -4.85
CA SER A 128 3.16 10.38 -4.69
C SER A 128 3.36 10.70 -3.20
N ALA A 129 2.27 10.66 -2.44
CA ALA A 129 2.28 10.91 -0.99
C ALA A 129 3.16 9.90 -0.25
N LEU A 130 3.06 8.60 -0.56
CA LEU A 130 3.92 7.57 0.03
C LEU A 130 5.41 7.91 -0.13
N LYS A 131 5.82 8.32 -1.34
CA LYS A 131 7.22 8.65 -1.60
C LYS A 131 7.68 9.89 -0.84
N PHE A 132 6.83 10.90 -0.72
CA PHE A 132 7.13 12.07 0.09
C PHE A 132 7.40 11.67 1.55
N TYR A 133 6.52 10.88 2.17
CA TYR A 133 6.70 10.52 3.59
C TYR A 133 7.89 9.59 3.84
N TYR A 134 8.19 8.66 2.93
CA TYR A 134 9.32 7.73 3.12
C TYR A 134 10.67 8.27 2.65
N TYR A 135 10.70 9.15 1.65
CA TYR A 135 11.94 9.54 0.97
C TYR A 135 12.11 11.06 0.83
N GLY A 136 11.15 11.86 1.28
CA GLY A 136 11.17 13.33 1.16
C GLY A 136 11.01 13.84 -0.26
N ASP A 137 10.66 12.98 -1.23
CA ASP A 137 10.59 13.33 -2.65
C ASP A 137 9.48 12.54 -3.37
N GLU A 138 8.43 13.24 -3.79
CA GLU A 138 7.34 12.67 -4.60
C GLU A 138 7.80 12.09 -5.95
N SER A 139 8.93 12.60 -6.47
CA SER A 139 9.55 12.12 -7.71
C SER A 139 10.46 10.91 -7.49
N TYR A 140 10.59 10.42 -6.25
CA TYR A 140 11.41 9.25 -5.95
C TYR A 140 11.06 8.08 -6.86
N ARG A 141 12.08 7.55 -7.55
CA ARG A 141 11.90 6.48 -8.53
C ARG A 141 11.91 5.12 -7.86
N PHE A 142 10.80 4.41 -7.93
CA PHE A 142 10.69 2.99 -7.60
C PHE A 142 11.22 2.11 -8.74
N THR A 143 12.50 1.75 -8.68
CA THR A 143 13.07 0.67 -9.52
C THR A 143 12.69 -0.70 -8.95
N GLU A 144 12.78 -1.78 -9.74
CA GLU A 144 12.57 -3.16 -9.23
C GLU A 144 13.34 -3.43 -7.93
N LYS A 145 14.64 -3.07 -7.91
CA LYS A 145 15.50 -3.20 -6.73
C LYS A 145 14.93 -2.44 -5.53
N ARG A 146 14.52 -1.18 -5.71
CA ARG A 146 13.99 -0.35 -4.62
C ARG A 146 12.62 -0.84 -4.13
N CYS A 147 11.77 -1.32 -5.01
CA CYS A 147 10.51 -1.96 -4.62
C CYS A 147 10.78 -3.18 -3.77
N HIS A 148 11.72 -4.03 -4.18
CA HIS A 148 12.11 -5.19 -3.40
C HIS A 148 12.69 -4.82 -2.04
N GLU A 149 13.62 -3.86 -1.99
CA GLU A 149 14.18 -3.32 -0.74
C GLU A 149 13.06 -2.79 0.18
N PHE A 150 12.07 -2.09 -0.38
CA PHE A 150 10.93 -1.60 0.38
C PHE A 150 10.13 -2.74 1.03
N PHE A 151 9.81 -3.81 0.29
CA PHE A 151 9.02 -4.94 0.83
C PHE A 151 9.80 -5.95 1.66
N THR A 152 11.14 -5.91 1.62
CA THR A 152 11.99 -6.75 2.46
C THR A 152 12.37 -6.10 3.78
N ASN A 153 12.31 -4.76 3.86
CA ASN A 153 12.53 -4.05 5.10
C ASN A 153 11.31 -4.16 6.02
N ARG A 154 11.46 -4.94 7.10
CA ARG A 154 10.40 -5.20 8.07
C ARG A 154 9.95 -3.95 8.82
N THR A 155 10.79 -2.92 8.94
CA THR A 155 10.43 -1.67 9.62
C THR A 155 9.46 -0.82 8.81
N HIS A 156 9.24 -1.13 7.53
CA HIS A 156 8.25 -0.44 6.70
C HIS A 156 6.82 -0.93 6.93
N PHE A 157 6.59 -1.91 7.81
CA PHE A 157 5.28 -2.53 7.99
C PHE A 157 4.91 -2.69 9.45
N ASP A 158 3.64 -2.49 9.77
CA ASP A 158 3.08 -2.84 11.07
C ASP A 158 2.77 -4.35 11.12
N LEU A 159 3.79 -5.12 11.47
CA LEU A 159 3.71 -6.58 11.51
C LEU A 159 2.87 -7.10 12.68
N ASP A 160 2.71 -6.33 13.75
CA ASP A 160 1.93 -6.75 14.91
C ASP A 160 0.43 -6.57 14.64
N ARG A 161 0.04 -5.50 13.95
CA ARG A 161 -1.31 -5.36 13.38
C ARG A 161 -1.61 -6.47 12.39
N LEU A 162 -0.66 -6.78 11.50
CA LEU A 162 -0.83 -7.86 10.52
C LEU A 162 -1.11 -9.20 11.16
N LYS A 163 -0.31 -9.63 12.16
CA LYS A 163 -0.51 -10.89 12.90
C LYS A 163 -1.92 -10.98 13.50
N LYS A 164 -2.36 -9.90 14.18
CA LYS A 164 -3.71 -9.80 14.74
C LYS A 164 -4.79 -9.93 13.68
N ALA A 165 -4.61 -9.29 12.52
CA ALA A 165 -5.59 -9.32 11.42
C ALA A 165 -5.71 -10.71 10.77
N VAL A 166 -4.62 -11.48 10.71
CA VAL A 166 -4.62 -12.85 10.13
C VAL A 166 -4.88 -13.95 11.16
N GLY A 167 -5.09 -13.59 12.44
CA GLY A 167 -5.43 -14.54 13.49
C GLY A 167 -4.27 -15.45 13.93
N ILE A 168 -3.02 -14.95 13.85
CA ILE A 168 -1.79 -15.67 14.24
C ILE A 168 -1.13 -14.96 15.43
#